data_AF-A0A2S9FX32-F1
#
_entry.id   AF-A0A2S9FX32-F1
#
_cell.length_a   1.000
_cell.length_b   1.000
_cell.length_c   1.000
_cell.angle_alpha   90.00
_cell.angle_beta   90.00
_cell.angle_gamma   90.00
#
_symmetry.space_group_name_H-M   'P 1'
#
loop_
_entity.id
_entity.type
_entity.pdbx_description
1 polymer ?
#
loop_
_entity_poly.entity_id
_entity_poly.type
_entity_poly.pdbx_seq_one_letter_code
_entity_poly.pdbx_strand_id
1 'polypeptide(L)' 'MSDGALTGEYLRNFTFENPPFGKRGYNEKAVADFVALCARRLDGRGHLTADDVRHVRFNK' A
#
# COMPACT_ATOMS: atom_id res chain seq x y z
N MET A 1 10.78 18.98 -8.50
CA MET A 1 9.79 17.88 -8.50
C MET A 1 10.50 16.71 -7.87
N SER A 2 10.11 16.29 -6.69
CA SER A 2 10.80 15.20 -6.00
C SER A 2 10.41 13.88 -6.65
N ASP A 3 11.00 13.55 -7.80
CA ASP A 3 11.07 12.17 -8.29
C ASP A 3 12.10 11.41 -7.42
N GLY A 4 11.81 11.35 -6.11
CA GLY A 4 12.41 10.37 -5.24
C GLY A 4 11.76 9.05 -5.62
N ALA A 5 12.50 8.17 -6.27
CA ALA A 5 12.02 6.86 -6.66
C ALA A 5 11.25 6.21 -5.49
N LEU A 6 9.99 5.85 -5.70
CA LEU A 6 9.20 5.15 -4.71
C LEU A 6 9.92 3.83 -4.36
N THR A 7 10.43 3.70 -3.13
CA THR A 7 11.19 2.52 -2.69
C THR A 7 10.36 1.61 -1.79
N GLY A 8 10.78 0.35 -1.67
CA GLY A 8 10.17 -0.56 -0.71
C GLY A 8 10.38 -0.11 0.74
N GLU A 9 11.50 0.54 1.05
CA GLU A 9 11.75 1.15 2.37
C GLU A 9 10.75 2.27 2.68
N TYR A 10 10.48 3.16 1.72
CA TYR A 10 9.48 4.20 1.87
C TYR A 10 8.11 3.61 2.24
N LEU A 11 7.66 2.58 1.53
CA LEU A 11 6.37 1.94 1.80
C LEU A 11 6.31 1.25 3.18
N ARG A 12 7.43 0.76 3.70
CA ARG A 12 7.49 0.12 5.04
C ARG A 12 7.37 1.13 6.19
N ASN A 13 7.87 2.34 5.97
CA ASN A 13 7.87 3.41 6.96
C ASN A 13 6.66 4.34 6.81
N PHE A 14 5.89 4.21 5.73
CA PHE A 14 4.70 5.03 5.50
C PHE A 14 3.58 4.67 6.47
N THR A 15 3.00 5.69 7.11
CA THR A 15 1.87 5.53 8.03
C THR A 15 0.64 6.21 7.44
N PHE A 16 -0.49 5.50 7.43
CA PHE A 16 -1.76 6.06 7.01
C PHE A 16 -2.42 6.85 8.15
N GLU A 17 -3.01 7.99 7.82
CA GLU A 17 -3.80 8.76 8.77
C GLU A 17 -5.13 8.07 9.06
N ASN A 18 -5.64 8.27 10.26
CA ASN A 18 -6.97 7.81 10.63
C ASN A 18 -8.05 8.53 9.81
N PRO A 19 -9.16 7.84 9.48
CA PRO A 19 -10.27 8.47 8.77
C PRO A 19 -10.85 9.64 9.59
N PRO A 20 -11.42 10.66 8.91
CA PRO A 20 -12.12 11.75 9.58
C PRO A 20 -13.22 11.23 10.50
N PHE A 21 -13.53 11.99 11.54
CA PHE A 21 -14.59 11.64 12.48
C PHE A 21 -15.92 11.33 11.75
N GLY A 22 -16.58 10.26 12.15
CA GLY A 22 -17.83 9.79 11.54
C GLY A 22 -17.67 9.00 10.23
N LYS A 23 -16.44 8.81 9.71
CA LYS A 23 -16.18 7.95 8.55
C LYS A 23 -15.54 6.63 8.97
N ARG A 24 -15.93 5.55 8.27
CA ARG A 24 -15.25 4.25 8.36
C ARG A 24 -14.15 4.21 7.31
N GLY A 25 -12.92 3.97 7.76
CA GLY A 25 -11.78 3.69 6.90
C GLY A 25 -11.77 2.24 6.40
N TYR A 26 -10.71 1.88 5.68
CA TYR A 26 -10.43 0.49 5.32
C TYR A 26 -9.97 -0.32 6.53
N ASN A 27 -10.05 -1.65 6.42
CA ASN A 27 -9.41 -2.55 7.39
C ASN A 27 -7.88 -2.34 7.35
N GLU A 28 -7.30 -1.88 8.46
CA GLU A 28 -5.89 -1.55 8.57
C GLU A 28 -4.98 -2.71 8.18
N LYS A 29 -5.32 -3.93 8.64
CA LYS A 29 -4.55 -5.13 8.31
C LYS A 29 -4.55 -5.41 6.81
N ALA A 30 -5.72 -5.31 6.17
CA ALA A 30 -5.83 -5.55 4.73
C ALA A 30 -4.99 -4.55 3.93
N VAL A 31 -4.99 -3.27 4.32
CA VAL A 31 -4.14 -2.23 3.71
C VAL A 31 -2.66 -2.53 3.95
N ALA A 32 -2.26 -2.82 5.19
CA ALA A 32 -0.87 -3.13 5.54
C ALA A 32 -0.33 -4.34 4.79
N ASP A 33 -1.11 -5.42 4.67
CA ASP A 33 -0.75 -6.62 3.92
C ASP A 33 -0.50 -6.31 2.44
N PHE A 34 -1.34 -5.46 1.84
CA PHE A 34 -1.20 -5.03 0.46
C PHE A 34 0.01 -4.12 0.25
N VAL A 35 0.24 -3.14 1.13
CA VAL A 35 1.43 -2.27 1.06
C VAL A 35 2.72 -3.10 1.21
N ALA A 36 2.72 -4.15 2.02
CA ALA A 36 3.85 -5.07 2.11
C ALA A 36 4.11 -5.84 0.80
N LEU A 37 3.07 -6.19 0.03
CA LEU A 37 3.23 -6.76 -1.32
C LEU A 37 3.86 -5.75 -2.28
N CYS A 38 3.40 -4.50 -2.26
CA CYS A 38 3.98 -3.41 -3.05
C CYS A 38 5.45 -3.20 -2.70
N ALA A 39 5.80 -3.17 -1.41
CA ALA A 39 7.18 -3.02 -0.96
C ALA A 39 8.08 -4.16 -1.44
N ARG A 40 7.60 -5.42 -1.37
CA ARG A 40 8.32 -6.57 -1.94
C ARG A 40 8.55 -6.40 -3.44
N ARG A 41 7.55 -5.90 -4.17
CA ARG A 41 7.66 -5.67 -5.61
C ARG A 41 8.69 -4.61 -5.97
N LEU A 42 8.74 -3.52 -5.20
CA LEU A 42 9.74 -2.46 -5.36
C LEU A 42 11.17 -2.95 -5.06
N ASP A 43 11.33 -3.95 -4.19
CA ASP A 43 12.62 -4.61 -3.96
C ASP A 43 12.98 -5.64 -5.07
N GLY A 44 12.21 -5.71 -6.15
CA GLY A 44 12.41 -6.67 -7.24
C GLY A 44 11.94 -8.09 -6.92
N ARG A 45 11.14 -8.29 -5.86
CA ARG A 45 10.64 -9.60 -5.42
C ARG A 45 9.13 -9.75 -5.60
N GLY A 46 8.66 -10.99 -5.72
CA GLY A 46 7.22 -11.29 -5.81
C GLY A 46 6.62 -11.02 -7.19
N HIS A 47 5.32 -11.30 -7.31
CA HIS A 47 4.60 -11.36 -8.59
C HIS A 47 3.54 -10.26 -8.75
N LEU A 48 3.53 -9.24 -7.87
CA LEU A 48 2.53 -8.17 -7.95
C LEU A 48 2.65 -7.42 -9.27
N THR A 49 1.56 -7.39 -10.02
CA THR A 49 1.47 -6.72 -11.33
C THR A 49 0.75 -5.39 -11.21
N ALA A 50 0.86 -4.57 -12.26
CA ALA A 50 0.10 -3.33 -12.34
C ALA A 50 -1.42 -3.57 -12.46
N ASP A 51 -1.85 -4.75 -12.90
CA ASP A 51 -3.27 -5.12 -12.95
C ASP A 51 -3.81 -5.40 -11.55
N ASP A 52 -3.06 -6.16 -10.74
CA ASP A 52 -3.40 -6.44 -9.34
C ASP A 52 -3.59 -5.15 -8.54
N VAL A 53 -2.73 -4.15 -8.78
CA VAL A 53 -2.81 -2.84 -8.11
C VAL A 53 -4.07 -2.07 -8.51
N ARG A 54 -4.49 -2.14 -9.78
CA ARG A 54 -5.70 -1.44 -10.25
C ARG A 54 -6.99 -2.11 -9.78
N HIS A 55 -6.97 -3.43 -9.59
CA HIS A 55 -8.15 -4.21 -9.28
C HIS A 55 -8.26 -4.63 -7.81
N VAL A 56 -7.28 -4.29 -6.95
CA VAL A 56 -7.34 -4.57 -5.52
C VAL A 56 -8.63 -3.99 -4.91
N ARG A 57 -9.30 -4.81 -4.09
CA ARG A 57 -10.46 -4.39 -3.31
C ARG A 57 -10.24 -4.72 -1.84
N PHE A 58 -10.23 -3.70 -1.01
CA PHE A 58 -10.24 -3.86 0.44
C PHE A 58 -11.68 -4.12 0.88
N ASN A 59 -11.98 -5.38 1.21
CA ASN A 59 -13.28 -5.70 1.77
C ASN A 59 -13.36 -5.20 3.23
N LYS A 60 -14.59 -4.95 3.66
CA LYS A 60 -14.88 -4.28 4.94
C LYS A 60 -14.62 -5.16 6.15
#